data_AF-A0AA97L197-F1
#
_entry.id   AF-A0AA97L197-F1
#
_cell.length_a   1.000
_cell.length_b   1.000
_cell.length_c   1.000
_cell.angle_alpha   90.00
_cell.angle_beta   90.00
_cell.angle_gamma   90.00
#
_symmetry.space_group_name_H-M   'P 1'
#
loop_
_entity.id
_entity.type
_entity.pdbx_description
1 polymer ?
#
loop_
_entity_poly.entity_id
_entity_poly.type
_entity_poly.pdbx_seq_one_letter_code
_entity_poly.pdbx_strand_id
1 'polypeptide(L)'
;MAKPFPQQLIAAAQHHLRAGKKGLSRSTSLKLAGEILAVAASLKPAFLYDYNLARCPQILSYIQQLQTISELGCQLHVLSIADNILIINLDMMVQWLDTVLLNNNIFFIDVSAARTCPGFCDTADVGSILEHISEILNHLKALAADTSQVVSSSAVFSAEWNLCTLFGVLLGYPAAYSFPAPKSFENCLSLAPLKVFTVQATFCKISNDLRIRLYSFSVPENLYSDMKTRIDDWCENLKDASRSQKDFSDLCITTEVVTLEAVAL
;
A
#
# COMPACT_ATOMS: atom_id res chain seq x y z
N MET A 1 -25.35 25.98 -7.83
CA MET A 1 -25.54 24.62 -7.26
C MET A 1 -24.17 24.03 -6.98
N ALA A 2 -23.95 23.43 -5.80
CA ALA A 2 -22.70 22.71 -5.53
C ALA A 2 -22.58 21.51 -6.48
N LYS A 3 -21.38 21.24 -6.99
CA LYS A 3 -21.14 20.06 -7.85
C LYS A 3 -21.38 18.78 -7.02
N PRO A 4 -22.03 17.74 -7.56
CA PRO A 4 -22.12 16.43 -6.91
C PRO A 4 -20.75 15.89 -6.49
N PHE A 5 -20.69 15.17 -5.37
CA PHE A 5 -19.44 14.67 -4.78
C PHE A 5 -18.52 13.93 -5.80
N PRO A 6 -19.01 12.99 -6.63
CA PRO A 6 -18.17 12.35 -7.67
C PRO A 6 -17.58 13.34 -8.68
N GLN A 7 -18.31 14.40 -9.03
CA GLN A 7 -17.82 15.41 -9.97
C GLN A 7 -16.73 16.29 -9.35
N GLN A 8 -16.79 16.52 -8.03
CA GLN A 8 -15.73 17.24 -7.31
C GLN A 8 -14.44 16.43 -7.31
N LEU A 9 -14.51 15.12 -7.03
CA LEU A 9 -13.35 14.22 -7.05
C LEU A 9 -12.70 14.16 -8.44
N ILE A 10 -13.51 14.01 -9.49
CA ILE A 10 -13.03 14.02 -10.88
C ILE A 10 -12.34 15.34 -11.21
N ALA A 11 -12.99 16.46 -10.88
CA ALA A 11 -12.44 17.78 -11.18
C ALA A 11 -11.11 18.01 -10.45
N ALA A 12 -10.99 17.61 -9.19
CA ALA A 12 -9.76 17.72 -8.42
C ALA A 12 -8.61 16.93 -9.06
N ALA A 13 -8.84 15.64 -9.36
CA ALA A 13 -7.82 14.80 -9.99
C ALA A 13 -7.41 15.35 -11.36
N GLN A 14 -8.38 15.76 -12.18
CA GLN A 14 -8.12 16.32 -13.49
C GLN A 14 -7.49 17.70 -13.46
N HIS A 15 -7.55 18.43 -12.35
CA HIS A 15 -6.90 19.74 -12.20
C HIS A 15 -5.46 19.57 -11.75
N HIS A 16 -5.23 18.81 -10.68
CA HIS A 16 -3.92 18.72 -10.02
C HIS A 16 -2.98 17.68 -10.64
N LEU A 17 -3.51 16.56 -11.14
CA LEU A 17 -2.71 15.42 -11.61
C LEU A 17 -2.56 15.38 -13.13
N ARG A 18 -2.60 16.52 -13.80
CA ARG A 18 -2.32 16.58 -15.25
C ARG A 18 -0.85 16.28 -15.51
N ALA A 19 -0.59 15.30 -16.37
CA ALA A 19 0.74 15.08 -16.95
C ALA A 19 0.70 15.58 -18.41
N GLY A 20 1.20 16.79 -18.64
CA GLY A 20 1.11 17.46 -19.94
C GLY A 20 -0.33 17.82 -20.34
N LYS A 21 -0.74 17.47 -21.56
CA LYS A 21 -2.07 17.83 -22.11
C LYS A 21 -3.20 16.85 -21.76
N LYS A 22 -2.89 15.68 -21.19
CA LYS A 22 -3.88 14.64 -20.85
C LYS A 22 -4.06 14.55 -19.34
N GLY A 23 -5.32 14.68 -18.90
CA GLY A 23 -5.72 14.40 -17.52
C GLY A 23 -6.16 12.94 -17.34
N LEU A 24 -6.34 12.52 -16.09
CA LEU A 24 -6.90 11.21 -15.77
C LEU A 24 -8.33 11.07 -16.32
N SER A 25 -8.69 9.85 -16.75
CA SER A 25 -10.06 9.53 -17.15
C SER A 25 -11.00 9.66 -15.95
N ARG A 26 -12.31 9.88 -16.19
CA ARG A 26 -13.30 9.99 -15.10
C ARG A 26 -13.30 8.76 -14.19
N SER A 27 -13.21 7.55 -14.76
CA SER A 27 -13.16 6.31 -13.98
C SER A 27 -11.89 6.22 -13.15
N THR A 28 -10.74 6.52 -13.76
CA THR A 28 -9.44 6.53 -13.08
C THR A 28 -9.40 7.53 -11.93
N SER A 29 -9.96 8.73 -12.12
CA SER A 29 -10.06 9.73 -11.06
C SER A 29 -10.88 9.27 -9.86
N LEU A 30 -12.00 8.58 -10.09
CA LEU A 30 -12.84 8.05 -9.02
C LEU A 30 -12.16 6.87 -8.30
N LYS A 31 -11.46 6.00 -9.04
CA LYS A 31 -10.70 4.88 -8.46
C LYS A 31 -9.58 5.38 -7.56
N LEU A 32 -8.75 6.30 -8.06
CA LEU A 32 -7.67 6.92 -7.29
C LEU A 32 -8.18 7.60 -6.01
N ALA A 33 -9.28 8.36 -6.11
CA ALA A 33 -9.89 8.96 -4.94
C ALA A 33 -10.33 7.90 -3.93
N GLY A 34 -10.94 6.80 -4.39
CA GLY A 34 -11.31 5.67 -3.54
C GLY A 34 -10.11 5.02 -2.84
N GLU A 35 -8.99 4.83 -3.53
CA GLU A 35 -7.79 4.23 -2.92
C GLU A 35 -7.15 5.13 -1.85
N ILE A 36 -7.06 6.44 -2.09
CA ILE A 36 -6.56 7.39 -1.10
C ILE A 36 -7.54 7.51 0.08
N LEU A 37 -8.84 7.52 -0.17
CA LEU A 37 -9.85 7.58 0.89
C LEU A 37 -9.89 6.28 1.71
N ALA A 38 -9.51 5.14 1.14
CA ALA A 38 -9.32 3.91 1.93
C ALA A 38 -8.12 4.01 2.88
N VAL A 39 -7.04 4.70 2.49
CA VAL A 39 -5.93 5.03 3.39
C VAL A 39 -6.39 5.97 4.50
N ALA A 40 -7.14 7.01 4.16
CA ALA A 40 -7.71 7.96 5.12
C ALA A 40 -8.69 7.29 6.10
N ALA A 41 -9.45 6.28 5.65
CA ALA A 41 -10.35 5.48 6.47
C ALA A 41 -9.66 4.37 7.29
N SER A 42 -8.32 4.34 7.31
CA SER A 42 -7.49 3.36 8.01
C SER A 42 -7.77 1.91 7.62
N LEU A 43 -8.22 1.66 6.38
CA LEU A 43 -8.36 0.30 5.83
C LEU A 43 -7.04 -0.26 5.31
N LYS A 44 -6.09 0.63 5.01
CA LYS A 44 -4.72 0.29 4.63
C LYS A 44 -3.76 1.41 5.01
N PRO A 45 -2.51 1.09 5.40
CA PRO A 45 -1.58 2.09 5.91
C PRO A 45 -1.03 3.02 4.81
N ALA A 46 -0.88 2.50 3.58
CA ALA A 46 -0.36 3.26 2.45
C ALA A 46 -0.96 2.85 1.11
N PHE A 47 -0.93 3.78 0.16
CA PHE A 47 -1.21 3.55 -1.25
C PHE A 47 0.01 3.99 -2.09
N LEU A 48 0.50 3.10 -2.96
CA LEU A 48 1.56 3.41 -3.92
C LEU A 48 0.96 4.04 -5.18
N TYR A 49 1.39 5.26 -5.51
CA TYR A 49 0.89 5.99 -6.68
C TYR A 49 1.61 5.56 -7.97
N ASP A 50 0.88 4.96 -8.91
CA ASP A 50 1.40 4.44 -10.18
C ASP A 50 0.57 4.86 -11.42
N TYR A 51 -0.37 5.80 -11.26
CA TYR A 51 -1.33 6.13 -12.31
C TYR A 51 -0.76 6.94 -13.49
N ASN A 52 0.18 7.85 -13.23
CA ASN A 52 0.84 8.68 -14.24
C ASN A 52 2.15 9.29 -13.69
N LEU A 53 2.78 10.18 -14.46
CA LEU A 53 4.05 10.83 -14.10
C LEU A 53 3.90 12.05 -13.15
N ALA A 54 2.78 12.19 -12.43
CA ALA A 54 2.61 13.26 -11.46
C ALA A 54 3.64 13.16 -10.34
N ARG A 55 4.24 14.30 -9.97
CA ARG A 55 5.28 14.37 -8.94
C ARG A 55 4.72 14.80 -7.59
N CYS A 56 5.53 14.71 -6.53
CA CYS A 56 5.13 15.02 -5.16
C CYS A 56 4.34 16.33 -5.01
N PRO A 57 4.72 17.47 -5.63
CA PRO A 57 3.94 18.71 -5.48
C PRO A 57 2.51 18.61 -6.04
N GLN A 58 2.32 17.91 -7.15
CA GLN A 58 1.01 17.71 -7.77
C GLN A 58 0.13 16.80 -6.93
N ILE A 59 0.71 15.72 -6.42
CA ILE A 59 0.02 14.76 -5.54
C ILE A 59 -0.34 15.43 -4.21
N LEU A 60 0.57 16.23 -3.65
CA LEU A 60 0.33 17.00 -2.42
C LEU A 60 -0.85 17.96 -2.59
N SER A 61 -0.86 18.75 -3.68
CA SER A 61 -1.98 19.65 -3.97
C SER A 61 -3.30 18.89 -4.18
N TYR A 62 -3.26 17.72 -4.82
CA TYR A 62 -4.43 16.88 -4.99
C TYR A 62 -4.98 16.36 -3.64
N ILE A 63 -4.10 15.90 -2.74
CA ILE A 63 -4.51 15.41 -1.41
C ILE A 63 -5.08 16.54 -0.56
N GLN A 64 -4.49 17.73 -0.59
CA GLN A 64 -5.05 18.92 0.09
C GLN A 64 -6.47 19.24 -0.41
N GLN A 65 -6.69 19.12 -1.72
CA GLN A 65 -8.01 19.29 -2.31
C GLN A 65 -8.97 18.17 -1.87
N LEU A 66 -8.52 16.91 -1.78
CA LEU A 66 -9.33 15.80 -1.29
C LEU A 66 -9.70 15.95 0.19
N GLN A 67 -8.80 16.43 1.04
CA GLN A 67 -9.08 16.72 2.44
C GLN A 67 -10.21 17.75 2.58
N THR A 68 -10.19 18.79 1.75
CA THR A 68 -11.24 19.81 1.74
C THR A 68 -12.58 19.24 1.25
N ILE A 69 -12.58 18.39 0.21
CA ILE A 69 -13.80 17.81 -0.36
C ILE A 69 -14.44 16.77 0.59
N SER A 70 -13.62 16.00 1.30
CA SER A 70 -14.05 14.83 2.06
C SER A 70 -14.02 15.02 3.58
N GLU A 71 -13.63 16.22 4.04
CA GLU A 71 -13.52 16.59 5.46
C GLU A 71 -12.71 15.56 6.27
N LEU A 72 -11.53 15.22 5.75
CA LEU A 72 -10.69 14.17 6.36
C LEU A 72 -10.09 14.66 7.68
N GLY A 73 -10.29 13.88 8.74
CA GLY A 73 -9.72 14.15 10.06
C GLY A 73 -8.34 13.51 10.30
N CYS A 74 -7.82 12.73 9.36
CA CYS A 74 -6.54 12.03 9.48
C CYS A 74 -5.38 12.83 8.88
N GLN A 75 -4.17 12.63 9.41
CA GLN A 75 -2.95 13.18 8.83
C GLN A 75 -2.47 12.29 7.69
N LEU A 76 -2.63 12.78 6.45
CA LEU A 76 -2.09 12.11 5.27
C LEU A 76 -0.69 12.65 4.97
N HIS A 77 0.23 11.76 4.60
CA HIS A 77 1.60 12.14 4.27
C HIS A 77 2.02 11.56 2.92
N VAL A 78 2.76 12.34 2.13
CA VAL A 78 3.33 11.93 0.84
C VAL A 78 4.79 11.57 1.04
N LEU A 79 5.09 10.28 1.09
CA LEU A 79 6.43 9.74 1.25
C LEU A 79 7.03 9.37 -0.10
N SER A 80 8.18 9.97 -0.44
CA SER A 80 8.96 9.59 -1.62
C SER A 80 10.08 8.64 -1.24
N ILE A 81 10.16 7.48 -1.90
CA ILE A 81 11.24 6.50 -1.76
C ILE A 81 11.74 6.11 -3.16
N ALA A 82 12.99 6.45 -3.49
CA ALA A 82 13.57 6.18 -4.81
C ALA A 82 12.66 6.60 -5.99
N ASP A 83 12.12 7.83 -5.93
CA ASP A 83 11.15 8.40 -6.89
C ASP A 83 9.77 7.72 -6.94
N ASN A 84 9.52 6.68 -6.14
CA ASN A 84 8.19 6.11 -5.93
C ASN A 84 7.45 6.89 -4.85
N ILE A 85 6.15 7.10 -5.03
CA ILE A 85 5.35 7.95 -4.15
C ILE A 85 4.33 7.11 -3.41
N LEU A 86 4.47 7.03 -2.08
CA LEU A 86 3.46 6.46 -1.20
C LEU A 86 2.64 7.58 -0.55
N ILE A 87 1.32 7.38 -0.53
CA ILE A 87 0.38 8.20 0.22
C ILE A 87 0.01 7.40 1.46
N ILE A 88 0.40 7.88 2.64
CA ILE A 88 0.27 7.15 3.90
C ILE A 88 -0.68 7.87 4.85
N ASN A 89 -1.37 7.09 5.67
CA ASN A 89 -2.01 7.58 6.89
C ASN A 89 -0.94 7.54 7.99
N LEU A 90 -0.48 8.70 8.45
CA LEU A 90 0.74 8.78 9.26
C LEU A 90 0.59 8.06 10.60
N ASP A 91 -0.52 8.28 11.30
CA ASP A 91 -0.79 7.64 12.59
C ASP A 91 -0.89 6.12 12.46
N MET A 92 -1.65 5.65 11.46
CA MET A 92 -1.80 4.23 11.19
C MET A 92 -0.47 3.59 10.77
N MET A 93 0.33 4.27 9.96
CA MET A 93 1.63 3.78 9.50
C MET A 93 2.60 3.61 10.68
N VAL A 94 2.69 4.59 11.57
CA VAL A 94 3.54 4.50 12.76
C VAL A 94 3.13 3.31 13.62
N GLN A 95 1.84 3.15 13.91
CA GLN A 95 1.32 2.02 14.68
C GLN A 95 1.58 0.67 14.00
N TRP A 96 1.41 0.62 12.68
CA TRP A 96 1.67 -0.56 11.87
C TRP A 96 3.13 -0.99 11.96
N LEU A 97 4.08 -0.08 11.70
CA LEU A 97 5.50 -0.39 11.74
C LEU A 97 5.99 -0.71 13.16
N ASP A 98 5.47 -0.04 14.20
CA ASP A 98 5.72 -0.43 15.59
C ASP A 98 5.28 -1.88 15.85
N THR A 99 4.09 -2.26 15.36
CA THR A 99 3.58 -3.63 15.49
C THR A 99 4.43 -4.65 14.75
N VAL A 100 4.92 -4.31 13.56
CA VAL A 100 5.82 -5.17 12.77
C VAL A 100 7.11 -5.43 13.52
N LEU A 101 7.74 -4.40 14.09
CA LEU A 101 9.00 -4.52 14.83
C LEU A 101 8.83 -5.27 16.16
N LEU A 102 7.71 -5.09 16.87
CA LEU A 102 7.48 -5.70 18.18
C LEU A 102 7.04 -7.17 18.11
N ASN A 103 6.16 -7.50 17.17
CA ASN A 103 5.47 -8.80 17.16
C ASN A 103 5.92 -9.72 16.02
N ASN A 104 6.79 -9.25 15.10
CA ASN A 104 7.20 -9.97 13.91
C ASN A 104 6.00 -10.52 13.11
N ASN A 105 5.03 -9.63 12.87
CA ASN A 105 3.71 -9.94 12.30
C ASN A 105 3.70 -10.13 10.78
N ILE A 106 4.85 -10.03 10.11
CA ILE A 106 4.99 -10.20 8.67
C ILE A 106 5.90 -11.39 8.40
N PHE A 107 5.56 -12.16 7.36
CA PHE A 107 6.47 -13.17 6.82
C PHE A 107 7.38 -12.56 5.75
N PHE A 108 8.69 -12.73 5.92
CA PHE A 108 9.67 -12.42 4.88
C PHE A 108 9.99 -13.69 4.11
N ILE A 109 9.82 -13.63 2.80
CA ILE A 109 9.92 -14.78 1.91
C ILE A 109 11.09 -14.54 0.97
N ASP A 110 12.12 -15.38 1.09
CA ASP A 110 13.26 -15.40 0.20
C ASP A 110 12.87 -16.03 -1.15
N VAL A 111 12.91 -15.20 -2.18
CA VAL A 111 12.61 -15.55 -3.57
C VAL A 111 13.84 -15.40 -4.47
N SER A 112 15.05 -15.41 -3.88
CA SER A 112 16.31 -15.28 -4.61
C SER A 112 16.42 -16.26 -5.77
N ALA A 113 16.91 -15.80 -6.92
CA ALA A 113 17.08 -16.61 -8.13
C ALA A 113 17.95 -17.87 -7.93
N ALA A 114 18.85 -17.88 -6.94
CA ALA A 114 19.68 -19.03 -6.60
C ALA A 114 18.90 -20.21 -5.99
N ARG A 115 17.66 -19.98 -5.55
CA ARG A 115 16.82 -21.01 -4.94
C ARG A 115 16.08 -21.82 -6.00
N THR A 116 15.84 -23.09 -5.68
CA THR A 116 14.95 -23.95 -6.47
C THR A 116 13.47 -23.69 -6.18
N CYS A 117 13.14 -23.16 -5.00
CA CYS A 117 11.78 -22.80 -4.62
C CYS A 117 11.77 -21.69 -3.54
N PRO A 118 10.66 -20.93 -3.42
CA PRO A 118 10.50 -19.91 -2.38
C PRO A 118 10.57 -20.51 -0.98
N GLY A 119 11.23 -19.82 -0.07
CA GLY A 119 11.32 -20.19 1.35
C GLY A 119 11.21 -18.98 2.27
N PHE A 120 11.17 -19.20 3.57
CA PHE A 120 11.29 -18.09 4.53
C PHE A 120 12.72 -17.55 4.56
N CYS A 121 12.86 -16.25 4.80
CA CYS A 121 14.17 -15.63 5.05
C CYS A 121 14.80 -16.16 6.35
N ASP A 122 16.13 -16.22 6.37
CA ASP A 122 16.87 -16.56 7.59
C ASP A 122 16.85 -15.42 8.61
N THR A 123 17.16 -15.72 9.87
CA THR A 123 17.08 -14.74 10.96
C THR A 123 17.98 -13.52 10.76
N ALA A 124 19.13 -13.70 10.10
CA ALA A 124 20.05 -12.61 9.80
C ALA A 124 19.45 -11.63 8.78
N ASP A 125 18.85 -12.16 7.71
CA ASP A 125 18.19 -11.35 6.67
C ASP A 125 16.98 -10.61 7.25
N VAL A 126 16.17 -11.29 8.07
CA VAL A 126 15.05 -10.67 8.78
C VAL A 126 15.54 -9.53 9.68
N GLY A 127 16.65 -9.72 10.40
CA GLY A 127 17.26 -8.67 11.22
C GLY A 127 17.59 -7.41 10.43
N SER A 128 18.27 -7.56 9.28
CA SER A 128 18.60 -6.43 8.41
C SER A 128 17.35 -5.75 7.83
N ILE A 129 16.32 -6.51 7.45
CA ILE A 129 15.05 -5.95 6.98
C ILE A 129 14.37 -5.12 8.08
N LEU A 130 14.36 -5.61 9.31
CA LEU A 130 13.77 -4.90 10.46
C LEU A 130 14.56 -3.64 10.82
N GLU A 131 15.89 -3.63 10.65
CA GLU A 131 16.71 -2.41 10.79
C GLU A 131 16.28 -1.34 9.78
N HIS A 132 16.14 -1.69 8.49
CA HIS A 132 15.64 -0.77 7.47
C HIS A 132 14.22 -0.26 7.77
N ILE A 133 13.33 -1.12 8.27
CA ILE A 133 11.99 -0.71 8.70
C ILE A 133 12.06 0.27 9.87
N SER A 134 12.98 0.04 10.82
CA SER A 134 13.19 0.94 11.95
C SER A 134 13.69 2.32 11.53
N GLU A 135 14.53 2.41 10.50
CA GLU A 135 14.97 3.71 9.94
C GLU A 135 13.78 4.52 9.42
N ILE A 136 12.90 3.87 8.65
CA ILE A 136 11.69 4.51 8.12
C ILE A 136 10.76 4.92 9.26
N LEU A 137 10.55 4.05 10.26
CA LEU A 137 9.72 4.36 11.41
C LEU A 137 10.24 5.57 12.19
N ASN A 138 11.55 5.66 12.43
CA ASN A 138 12.15 6.79 13.13
C ASN A 138 11.94 8.10 12.36
N HIS A 139 12.09 8.07 11.04
CA HIS A 139 11.78 9.19 10.15
C HIS A 139 10.30 9.61 10.27
N LEU A 140 9.37 8.67 10.24
CA LEU A 140 7.94 8.95 10.35
C LEU A 140 7.53 9.46 11.74
N LYS A 141 8.13 8.94 12.82
CA LYS A 141 7.90 9.44 14.19
C LYS A 141 8.35 10.89 14.36
N ALA A 142 9.48 11.27 13.76
CA ALA A 142 9.95 12.65 13.76
C ALA A 142 8.95 13.59 13.06
N LEU A 143 8.30 13.12 11.99
CA LEU A 143 7.26 13.85 11.27
C LEU A 143 5.95 13.93 12.06
N ALA A 144 5.53 12.84 12.71
CA ALA A 144 4.31 12.80 13.51
C ALA A 144 4.35 13.72 14.74
N ALA A 145 5.56 14.01 15.25
CA ALA A 145 5.75 15.00 16.32
C ALA A 145 5.45 16.44 15.85
N ASP A 146 5.51 16.72 14.55
CA ASP A 146 5.13 18.00 13.96
C ASP A 146 3.64 17.99 13.56
N THR A 147 2.81 18.56 14.44
CA THR A 147 1.36 18.64 14.26
C THR A 147 0.90 19.85 13.44
N SER A 148 1.84 20.63 12.87
CA SER A 148 1.51 21.89 12.20
C SER A 148 0.77 21.72 10.87
N GLN A 149 0.84 20.54 10.24
CA GLN A 149 0.27 20.28 8.91
C GLN A 149 -0.54 18.98 8.84
N VAL A 150 -1.79 19.09 8.33
CA VAL A 150 -2.69 17.94 8.09
C VAL A 150 -2.31 17.17 6.82
N VAL A 151 -1.61 17.81 5.87
CA VAL A 151 -0.92 17.15 4.75
C VAL A 151 0.52 17.60 4.73
N SER A 152 1.45 16.65 4.70
CA SER A 152 2.88 16.92 4.57
C SER A 152 3.54 15.99 3.55
N SER A 153 4.80 16.25 3.21
CA SER A 153 5.59 15.41 2.32
C SER A 153 7.03 15.30 2.77
N SER A 154 7.66 14.15 2.54
CA SER A 154 9.08 13.94 2.81
C SER A 154 9.68 12.95 1.81
N ALA A 155 11.00 12.82 1.82
CA ALA A 155 11.72 11.83 1.03
C ALA A 155 12.73 11.10 1.92
N VAL A 156 12.86 9.80 1.71
CA VAL A 156 13.84 8.95 2.38
C VAL A 156 14.29 7.86 1.42
N PHE A 157 15.58 7.57 1.41
CA PHE A 157 16.13 6.53 0.53
C PHE A 157 17.50 6.07 1.04
N SER A 158 17.73 4.75 0.96
CA SER A 158 19.04 4.13 1.05
C SER A 158 19.24 3.18 -0.12
N ALA A 159 20.46 3.13 -0.64
CA ALA A 159 20.82 2.24 -1.75
C ALA A 159 20.85 0.75 -1.35
N GLU A 160 20.88 0.46 -0.04
CA GLU A 160 20.90 -0.89 0.52
C GLU A 160 19.49 -1.50 0.65
N TRP A 161 18.46 -0.68 0.48
CA TRP A 161 17.08 -1.11 0.65
C TRP A 161 16.60 -1.99 -0.50
N ASN A 162 16.05 -3.16 -0.17
CA ASN A 162 15.19 -3.90 -1.08
C ASN A 162 13.80 -3.23 -1.13
N LEU A 163 13.55 -2.44 -2.18
CA LEU A 163 12.29 -1.72 -2.35
C LEU A 163 11.07 -2.65 -2.45
N CYS A 164 11.20 -3.84 -3.04
CA CYS A 164 10.10 -4.81 -3.11
C CYS A 164 9.68 -5.25 -1.70
N THR A 165 10.65 -5.58 -0.86
CA THR A 165 10.41 -5.98 0.54
C THR A 165 9.80 -4.82 1.34
N LEU A 166 10.39 -3.63 1.24
CA LEU A 166 9.89 -2.45 1.95
C LEU A 166 8.47 -2.09 1.51
N PHE A 167 8.18 -2.09 0.20
CA PHE A 167 6.83 -1.75 -0.27
C PHE A 167 5.81 -2.81 0.14
N GLY A 168 6.16 -4.10 0.18
CA GLY A 168 5.28 -5.12 0.75
C GLY A 168 4.87 -4.80 2.18
N VAL A 169 5.84 -4.41 3.02
CA VAL A 169 5.60 -4.00 4.41
C VAL A 169 4.79 -2.71 4.48
N LEU A 170 5.21 -1.65 3.78
CA LEU A 170 4.58 -0.33 3.82
C LEU A 170 3.15 -0.36 3.27
N LEU A 171 2.84 -1.23 2.31
CA LEU A 171 1.49 -1.40 1.78
C LEU A 171 0.56 -2.18 2.74
N GLY A 172 1.09 -2.72 3.83
CA GLY A 172 0.32 -3.44 4.85
C GLY A 172 0.06 -4.90 4.51
N TYR A 173 0.88 -5.53 3.65
CA TYR A 173 0.72 -6.94 3.32
C TYR A 173 1.16 -7.84 4.49
N PRO A 174 0.51 -9.01 4.68
CA PRO A 174 0.90 -9.96 5.72
C PRO A 174 2.21 -10.71 5.39
N ALA A 175 2.72 -10.53 4.18
CA ALA A 175 3.97 -11.12 3.72
C ALA A 175 4.68 -10.19 2.71
N ALA A 176 6.00 -10.22 2.70
CA ALA A 176 6.82 -9.46 1.78
C ALA A 176 7.90 -10.36 1.16
N TYR A 177 8.07 -10.23 -0.16
CA TYR A 177 9.15 -10.92 -0.87
C TYR A 177 10.48 -10.22 -0.64
N SER A 178 11.54 -11.00 -0.52
CA SER A 178 12.91 -10.54 -0.34
C SER A 178 13.85 -11.31 -1.26
N PHE A 179 14.86 -10.60 -1.75
CA PHE A 179 15.93 -11.09 -2.60
C PHE A 179 17.12 -10.14 -2.46
N PRO A 180 18.35 -10.55 -2.82
CA PRO A 180 19.52 -9.69 -2.76
C PRO A 180 19.47 -8.57 -3.82
N ALA A 181 18.77 -7.48 -3.49
CA ALA A 181 18.89 -6.20 -4.19
C ALA A 181 20.25 -5.54 -3.87
N PRO A 182 20.84 -4.72 -4.76
CA PRO A 182 20.35 -4.26 -6.06
C PRO A 182 20.88 -5.07 -7.27
N LYS A 183 21.36 -6.32 -7.08
CA LYS A 183 22.16 -7.04 -8.08
C LYS A 183 21.37 -7.65 -9.25
N SER A 184 20.07 -7.91 -9.08
CA SER A 184 19.19 -8.48 -10.13
C SER A 184 17.71 -8.38 -9.72
N PHE A 185 16.80 -8.36 -10.70
CA PHE A 185 15.35 -8.54 -10.50
C PHE A 185 14.90 -9.99 -10.72
N GLU A 186 15.84 -10.89 -11.00
CA GLU A 186 15.56 -12.31 -11.15
C GLU A 186 15.11 -12.94 -9.83
N ASN A 187 14.14 -13.86 -9.92
CA ASN A 187 13.55 -14.52 -8.77
C ASN A 187 13.18 -15.97 -9.12
N CYS A 188 12.98 -16.80 -8.09
CA CYS A 188 12.62 -18.22 -8.23
C CYS A 188 11.10 -18.45 -8.36
N LEU A 189 10.30 -17.43 -8.70
CA LEU A 189 8.83 -17.55 -8.78
C LEU A 189 8.33 -18.03 -10.14
N SER A 190 9.20 -18.13 -11.15
CA SER A 190 8.81 -18.66 -12.46
C SER A 190 8.22 -20.07 -12.30
N LEU A 191 7.00 -20.25 -12.79
CA LEU A 191 6.21 -21.49 -12.69
C LEU A 191 5.94 -21.99 -11.27
N ALA A 192 6.26 -21.20 -10.24
CA ALA A 192 5.85 -21.49 -8.87
C ALA A 192 4.35 -21.17 -8.71
N PRO A 193 3.53 -22.08 -8.14
CA PRO A 193 2.14 -21.76 -7.82
C PRO A 193 2.06 -20.66 -6.76
N LEU A 194 1.30 -19.61 -7.07
CA LEU A 194 1.09 -18.46 -6.19
C LEU A 194 -0.37 -18.38 -5.79
N LYS A 195 -0.62 -18.25 -4.48
CA LYS A 195 -1.92 -17.91 -3.94
C LYS A 195 -2.09 -16.41 -3.97
N VAL A 196 -2.96 -15.91 -4.83
CA VAL A 196 -3.27 -14.49 -4.97
C VAL A 196 -4.46 -14.14 -4.10
N PHE A 197 -4.31 -13.10 -3.30
CA PHE A 197 -5.35 -12.50 -2.48
C PHE A 197 -5.76 -11.17 -3.09
N THR A 198 -7.04 -11.04 -3.43
CA THR A 198 -7.63 -9.78 -3.87
C THR A 198 -8.67 -9.33 -2.86
N VAL A 199 -8.48 -8.13 -2.33
CA VAL A 199 -9.44 -7.48 -1.43
C VAL A 199 -10.09 -6.29 -2.12
N GLN A 200 -11.41 -6.26 -2.12
CA GLN A 200 -12.19 -5.17 -2.70
C GLN A 200 -13.31 -4.72 -1.78
N ALA A 201 -13.64 -3.44 -1.81
CA ALA A 201 -14.80 -2.88 -1.11
C ALA A 201 -15.56 -1.91 -2.01
N THR A 202 -16.86 -1.75 -1.75
CA THR A 202 -17.72 -0.77 -2.41
C THR A 202 -17.51 0.59 -1.77
N PHE A 203 -17.24 1.63 -2.56
CA PHE A 203 -17.10 2.99 -2.04
C PHE A 203 -18.45 3.73 -2.04
N CYS A 204 -19.06 3.82 -0.86
CA CYS A 204 -20.47 4.21 -0.67
C CYS A 204 -20.79 5.65 -1.13
N LYS A 205 -19.80 6.55 -1.16
CA LYS A 205 -20.00 7.97 -1.50
C LYS A 205 -20.12 8.26 -3.00
N ILE A 206 -19.85 7.28 -3.87
CA ILE A 206 -19.87 7.48 -5.33
C ILE A 206 -21.02 6.71 -6.00
N SER A 207 -20.97 5.39 -5.93
CA SER A 207 -21.97 4.48 -6.52
C SER A 207 -21.78 3.10 -5.90
N ASN A 208 -22.87 2.36 -5.75
CA ASN A 208 -22.85 0.97 -5.28
C ASN A 208 -22.10 0.03 -6.25
N ASP A 209 -21.86 0.46 -7.49
CA ASP A 209 -21.15 -0.34 -8.49
C ASP A 209 -19.62 -0.14 -8.47
N LEU A 210 -19.13 0.94 -7.84
CA LEU A 210 -17.70 1.23 -7.84
C LEU A 210 -16.98 0.44 -6.75
N ARG A 211 -16.39 -0.70 -7.13
CA ARG A 211 -15.48 -1.47 -6.27
C ARG A 211 -14.06 -0.92 -6.35
N ILE A 212 -13.50 -0.61 -5.19
CA ILE A 212 -12.11 -0.21 -5.00
C ILE A 212 -11.31 -1.43 -4.56
N ARG A 213 -10.18 -1.68 -5.22
CA ARG A 213 -9.25 -2.74 -4.84
C ARG A 213 -8.34 -2.21 -3.73
N LEU A 214 -8.52 -2.73 -2.53
CA LEU A 214 -7.77 -2.31 -1.35
C LEU A 214 -6.39 -3.00 -1.30
N TYR A 215 -6.37 -4.31 -1.58
CA TYR A 215 -5.16 -5.12 -1.57
C TYR A 215 -5.15 -6.08 -2.75
N SER A 216 -3.93 -6.37 -3.22
CA SER A 216 -3.63 -7.36 -4.24
C SER A 216 -2.22 -7.86 -3.96
N PHE A 217 -2.08 -9.03 -3.38
CA PHE A 217 -0.77 -9.61 -3.07
C PHE A 217 -0.81 -11.11 -3.31
N SER A 218 0.37 -11.72 -3.39
CA SER A 218 0.50 -13.16 -3.51
C SER A 218 1.43 -13.73 -2.44
N VAL A 219 1.23 -15.01 -2.14
CA VAL A 219 2.18 -15.82 -1.37
C VAL A 219 2.45 -17.13 -2.12
N PRO A 220 3.64 -17.74 -1.98
CA PRO A 220 3.91 -19.04 -2.58
C PRO A 220 2.99 -20.11 -1.97
N GLU A 221 2.30 -20.89 -2.79
CA GLU A 221 1.32 -21.88 -2.31
C GLU A 221 2.00 -22.94 -1.41
N ASN A 222 3.28 -23.25 -1.67
CA ASN A 222 4.06 -24.19 -0.84
C ASN A 222 4.30 -23.70 0.59
N LEU A 223 4.19 -22.40 0.87
CA LEU A 223 4.35 -21.81 2.20
C LEU A 223 3.00 -21.44 2.85
N TYR A 224 1.90 -21.53 2.11
CA TYR A 224 0.60 -21.02 2.56
C TYR A 224 0.11 -21.71 3.83
N SER A 225 0.33 -23.02 3.98
CA SER A 225 -0.07 -23.76 5.18
C SER A 225 0.51 -23.18 6.46
N ASP A 226 1.78 -22.77 6.42
CA ASP A 226 2.50 -22.24 7.58
C ASP A 226 2.08 -20.79 7.89
N MET A 227 1.59 -20.09 6.88
CA MET A 227 1.18 -18.68 6.98
C MET A 227 -0.31 -18.51 7.26
N LYS A 228 -1.10 -19.56 7.05
CA LYS A 228 -2.57 -19.50 6.99
C LYS A 228 -3.18 -18.80 8.20
N THR A 229 -2.82 -19.20 9.42
CA THR A 229 -3.40 -18.63 10.64
C THR A 229 -3.21 -17.12 10.70
N ARG A 230 -2.01 -16.60 10.41
CA ARG A 230 -1.76 -15.16 10.46
C ARG A 230 -2.43 -14.40 9.32
N ILE A 231 -2.53 -15.01 8.13
CA ILE A 231 -3.28 -14.43 7.02
C ILE A 231 -4.77 -14.34 7.37
N ASP A 232 -5.33 -15.37 8.02
CA ASP A 232 -6.72 -15.37 8.49
C ASP A 232 -6.93 -14.26 9.54
N ASP A 233 -6.03 -14.13 10.52
CA ASP A 233 -6.07 -13.06 11.52
C ASP A 233 -5.99 -11.67 10.87
N TRP A 234 -5.11 -11.49 9.87
CA TRP A 234 -5.02 -10.26 9.08
C TRP A 234 -6.33 -9.97 8.34
N CYS A 235 -6.97 -11.00 7.77
CA CYS A 235 -8.26 -10.87 7.09
C CYS A 235 -9.39 -10.47 8.05
N GLU A 236 -9.45 -11.05 9.24
CA GLU A 236 -10.44 -10.69 10.26
C GLU A 236 -10.22 -9.27 10.79
N ASN A 237 -8.98 -8.88 11.09
CA ASN A 237 -8.65 -7.50 11.47
C ASN A 237 -9.10 -6.49 10.40
N LEU A 238 -8.92 -6.82 9.11
CA LEU A 238 -9.37 -5.96 8.02
C LEU A 238 -10.91 -5.90 7.91
N LYS A 239 -11.62 -7.00 8.16
CA LYS A 239 -13.09 -7.01 8.22
C LYS A 239 -13.59 -6.14 9.38
N ASP A 240 -12.95 -6.22 10.54
CA ASP A 240 -13.31 -5.41 11.71
C ASP A 240 -13.02 -3.92 11.47
N ALA A 241 -11.88 -3.58 10.89
CA ALA A 241 -11.57 -2.22 10.44
C ALA A 241 -12.61 -1.73 9.41
N SER A 242 -13.03 -2.58 8.48
CA SER A 242 -14.10 -2.25 7.53
C SER A 242 -15.44 -2.00 8.20
N ARG A 243 -15.75 -2.63 9.33
CA ARG A 243 -17.01 -2.43 10.07
C ARG A 243 -17.00 -1.18 10.95
N SER A 244 -15.82 -0.71 11.36
CA SER A 244 -15.68 0.47 12.24
C SER A 244 -15.78 1.80 11.50
N GLN A 245 -15.62 1.81 10.17
CA GLN A 245 -15.76 2.97 9.29
C GLN A 245 -17.05 2.93 8.46
N LYS A 246 -17.43 4.06 7.83
CA LYS A 246 -18.74 4.22 7.12
C LYS A 246 -18.63 4.45 5.62
N ASP A 247 -17.43 4.69 5.11
CA ASP A 247 -17.18 5.10 3.73
C ASP A 247 -17.13 3.90 2.76
N PHE A 248 -16.72 2.72 3.26
CA PHE A 248 -16.63 1.49 2.50
C PHE A 248 -17.58 0.42 3.06
N SER A 249 -18.16 -0.38 2.17
CA SER A 249 -19.02 -1.52 2.50
C SER A 249 -18.71 -2.72 1.61
N ASP A 250 -19.40 -3.83 1.83
CA ASP A 250 -19.29 -5.05 1.00
C ASP A 250 -17.84 -5.51 0.75
N LEU A 251 -17.03 -5.48 1.83
CA LEU A 251 -15.67 -5.98 1.80
C LEU A 251 -15.68 -7.45 1.37
N CYS A 252 -14.99 -7.74 0.28
CA CYS A 252 -14.86 -9.06 -0.28
C CYS A 252 -13.38 -9.41 -0.39
N ILE A 253 -13.02 -10.56 0.16
CA ILE A 253 -11.69 -11.15 0.06
C ILE A 253 -11.84 -12.39 -0.83
N THR A 254 -11.10 -12.43 -1.91
CA THR A 254 -11.11 -13.54 -2.88
C THR A 254 -9.71 -14.09 -3.01
N THR A 255 -9.62 -15.40 -3.24
CA THR A 255 -8.35 -16.09 -3.40
C THR A 255 -8.38 -16.97 -4.63
N GLU A 256 -7.28 -16.98 -5.38
CA GLU A 256 -7.06 -17.89 -6.50
C GLU A 256 -5.62 -18.40 -6.51
N VAL A 257 -5.38 -19.55 -7.11
CA VAL A 257 -4.04 -20.09 -7.32
C VAL A 257 -3.69 -19.94 -8.78
N VAL A 258 -2.58 -19.25 -9.06
CA VAL A 258 -2.09 -19.00 -10.42
C VAL A 258 -0.69 -19.55 -10.59
N THR A 259 -0.32 -19.85 -11.83
CA THR A 259 1.05 -20.22 -12.20
C THR A 259 1.44 -19.36 -13.40
N LEU A 260 2.50 -18.58 -13.26
CA LEU A 260 2.93 -17.61 -14.24
C LEU A 260 4.32 -17.97 -14.74
N GLU A 261 4.57 -17.79 -16.04
CA GLU A 261 5.89 -18.02 -16.63
C GLU A 261 6.94 -17.04 -16.09
N ALA A 262 6.52 -15.82 -15.76
CA ALA A 262 7.36 -14.81 -15.14
C ALA A 262 6.55 -13.98 -14.14
N VAL A 263 7.21 -13.56 -13.06
CA VAL A 263 6.64 -12.71 -12.02
C VAL A 263 7.52 -11.48 -11.87
N ALA A 264 6.93 -10.30 -12.11
CA ALA A 264 7.58 -9.02 -11.85
C ALA A 264 7.31 -8.59 -10.40
N LEU A 265 8.37 -8.15 -9.72
CA LEU A 265 8.40 -7.79 -8.30
C LEU A 265 8.80 -6.33 -8.09
#